data_AF-A0A356FB46-F1
#
_entry.id   AF-A0A356FB46-F1
#
_cell.length_a   1.000
_cell.length_b   1.000
_cell.length_c   1.000
_cell.angle_alpha   90.00
_cell.angle_beta   90.00
_cell.angle_gamma   90.00
#
_symmetry.space_group_name_H-M   'P 1'
#
loop_
_entity.id
_entity.type
_entity.pdbx_description
1 polymer ?
#
loop_
_entity_poly.entity_id
_entity_poly.type
_entity_poly.pdbx_seq_one_letter_code
_entity_poly.pdbx_strand_id
1 'polypeptide(L)'
;GRLASTGSLIRQGLLERGLQVELRVFDSDPDRLDRWSEIPGTTALSISSGEEALKESEAELVLVDPYDFLASWEEILPRLVELAKSSTVLVYIYNRAPRGGQHTRDYNRFRARLEQLGSSYAAGRIGSDIVLPRAFHEMVLLAPPGVTGLLENELARATRQLACKMSTAGCFERGGP
;
A
#
# COMPACT_ATOMS: atom_id res chain seq x y z
N GLY A 1 18.76 10.36 -9.02
CA GLY A 1 17.73 11.29 -8.50
C GLY A 1 16.84 10.55 -7.51
N ARG A 2 16.17 11.23 -6.56
CA ARG A 2 15.24 10.54 -5.64
C ARG A 2 14.01 10.08 -6.43
N LEU A 3 13.82 8.77 -6.53
CA LEU A 3 12.55 8.21 -6.97
C LEU A 3 11.56 8.38 -5.82
N ALA A 4 10.55 9.23 -5.99
CA ALA A 4 9.50 9.40 -4.99
C ALA A 4 8.55 8.19 -5.04
N SER A 5 8.90 7.13 -4.32
CA SER A 5 8.06 5.95 -4.17
C SER A 5 8.06 5.45 -2.73
N THR A 6 6.96 4.80 -2.33
CA THR A 6 6.81 4.18 -1.01
C THR A 6 7.93 3.18 -0.73
N GLY A 7 8.29 2.35 -1.71
CA GLY A 7 9.39 1.38 -1.58
C GLY A 7 10.75 2.03 -1.34
N SER A 8 11.03 3.15 -2.01
CA SER A 8 12.30 3.88 -1.82
C SER A 8 12.37 4.51 -0.42
N LEU A 9 11.28 5.11 0.05
CA LEU A 9 11.21 5.72 1.39
C LEU A 9 11.33 4.68 2.51
N ILE A 10 10.66 3.53 2.39
CA ILE A 10 10.74 2.45 3.37
C ILE A 10 12.15 1.89 3.42
N ARG A 11 12.76 1.60 2.26
CA ARG A 11 14.14 1.11 2.19
C ARG A 11 15.10 2.08 2.86
N GLN A 12 14.99 3.39 2.56
CA GLN A 12 15.85 4.39 3.19
C GLN A 12 15.69 4.39 4.71
N GLY A 13 14.45 4.37 5.23
CA GLY A 13 14.20 4.37 6.67
C GLY A 13 14.72 3.11 7.38
N LEU A 14 14.73 1.95 6.70
CA LEU A 14 15.32 0.72 7.23
C LEU A 14 16.85 0.78 7.24
N LEU A 15 17.48 1.31 6.19
CA LEU A 15 18.93 1.52 6.12
C LEU A 15 19.41 2.51 7.19
N GLU A 16 18.66 3.59 7.44
CA GLU A 16 18.94 4.56 8.50
C GLU A 16 18.92 3.94 9.92
N ARG A 17 18.21 2.81 10.08
CA ARG A 17 18.20 1.99 11.30
C ARG A 17 19.31 0.94 11.35
N GLY A 18 20.21 0.92 10.36
CA GLY A 18 21.33 -0.01 10.27
C GLY A 18 20.95 -1.42 9.81
N LEU A 19 19.74 -1.62 9.26
CA LEU A 19 19.31 -2.90 8.73
C LEU A 19 19.88 -3.12 7.32
N GLN A 20 20.24 -4.36 7.01
CA GLN A 20 20.54 -4.76 5.64
C GLN A 20 19.22 -5.03 4.92
N VAL A 21 19.04 -4.40 3.75
CA VAL A 21 17.80 -4.48 2.99
C VAL A 21 18.11 -4.76 1.53
N GLU A 22 17.59 -5.89 1.06
CA GLU A 22 17.45 -6.16 -0.35
C GLU A 22 16.06 -5.71 -0.81
N LEU A 23 15.99 -4.91 -1.87
CA LEU A 23 14.73 -4.47 -2.44
C LEU A 23 14.53 -5.12 -3.80
N ARG A 24 13.48 -5.93 -3.95
CA ARG A 24 13.06 -6.51 -5.23
C ARG A 24 11.84 -5.75 -5.75
N VAL A 25 11.86 -5.29 -6.99
CA VAL A 25 10.81 -4.42 -7.54
C VAL A 25 10.31 -4.92 -8.87
N PHE A 26 8.99 -4.95 -9.02
CA PHE A 26 8.30 -4.99 -10.29
C PHE A 26 7.53 -3.67 -10.49
N ASP A 27 7.53 -3.15 -11.70
CA ASP A 27 6.72 -2.01 -12.13
C ASP A 27 6.21 -2.33 -13.54
N SER A 28 4.92 -2.13 -13.80
CA SER A 28 4.35 -2.41 -15.11
C SER A 28 4.73 -1.35 -16.15
N ASP A 29 5.22 -0.20 -15.70
CA ASP A 29 5.79 0.84 -16.54
C ASP A 29 7.30 0.57 -16.73
N PRO A 30 7.75 0.28 -17.97
CA PRO A 30 9.15 -0.07 -18.24
C PRO A 30 10.11 1.09 -17.92
N ASP A 31 9.71 2.35 -18.14
CA ASP A 31 10.55 3.51 -17.86
C ASP A 31 10.75 3.66 -16.34
N ARG A 32 9.71 3.35 -15.55
CA ARG A 32 9.84 3.33 -14.09
C ARG A 32 10.68 2.15 -13.60
N LEU A 33 10.55 0.99 -14.22
CA LEU A 33 11.34 -0.20 -13.90
C LEU A 33 12.83 0.03 -14.17
N ASP A 34 13.18 0.67 -15.28
CA ASP A 34 14.56 1.02 -15.62
C ASP A 34 15.17 1.94 -14.56
N ARG A 35 14.41 2.94 -14.10
CA ARG A 35 14.85 3.84 -13.01
C ARG A 35 15.08 3.11 -11.68
N TRP A 36 14.37 2.01 -11.42
CA TRP A 36 14.61 1.18 -10.23
C TRP A 36 15.95 0.44 -10.32
N SER A 37 16.33 0.00 -11.52
CA SER A 37 17.61 -0.68 -11.78
C SER A 37 18.83 0.20 -11.48
N GLU A 38 18.66 1.53 -11.52
CA GLU A 38 19.71 2.49 -11.18
C GLU A 38 19.91 2.68 -9.66
N ILE A 39 19.03 2.14 -8.82
CA ILE A 39 19.09 2.33 -7.36
C ILE A 39 19.96 1.23 -6.72
N PRO A 40 21.08 1.56 -6.05
CA PRO A 40 21.96 0.57 -5.43
C PRO A 40 21.22 -0.34 -4.45
N GLY A 41 21.45 -1.65 -4.53
CA GLY A 41 20.79 -2.64 -3.67
C GLY A 41 19.31 -2.88 -4.01
N THR A 42 18.93 -2.58 -5.25
CA THR A 42 17.60 -2.89 -5.81
C THR A 42 17.76 -3.87 -6.96
N THR A 43 16.91 -4.89 -7.00
CA THR A 43 16.80 -5.85 -8.07
C THR A 43 15.48 -5.62 -8.80
N ALA A 44 15.54 -5.08 -10.02
CA ALA A 44 14.38 -5.03 -10.90
C ALA A 44 14.04 -6.44 -11.40
N LEU A 45 12.79 -6.86 -11.24
CA LEU A 45 12.31 -8.19 -11.61
C LEU A 45 11.93 -8.21 -13.10
N SER A 46 12.60 -9.06 -13.87
CA SER A 46 12.29 -9.29 -15.28
C SER A 46 11.14 -10.30 -15.45
N ILE A 47 9.95 -9.91 -15.00
CA ILE A 47 8.72 -10.73 -15.00
C ILE A 47 7.59 -10.01 -15.74
N SER A 48 6.54 -10.75 -16.09
CA SER A 48 5.48 -10.25 -16.97
C SER A 48 4.38 -9.48 -16.23
N SER A 49 4.22 -9.71 -14.92
CA SER A 49 3.14 -9.11 -14.14
C SER A 49 3.43 -9.03 -12.64
N GLY A 50 2.66 -8.19 -11.94
CA GLY A 50 2.74 -8.07 -10.48
C GLY A 50 2.26 -9.35 -9.79
N GLU A 51 1.29 -10.05 -10.39
CA GLU A 51 0.78 -11.33 -9.90
C GLU A 51 1.84 -12.43 -9.95
N GLU A 52 2.73 -12.39 -10.95
CA GLU A 52 3.90 -13.26 -11.02
C GLU A 52 4.89 -12.93 -9.89
N ALA A 53 5.12 -11.64 -9.62
CA ALA A 53 5.99 -11.18 -8.53
C ALA A 53 5.54 -11.71 -7.17
N LEU A 54 4.23 -11.77 -6.96
CA LEU A 54 3.63 -12.24 -5.70
C LEU A 54 3.77 -13.76 -5.50
N LYS A 55 3.84 -14.56 -6.57
CA LYS A 55 3.93 -16.03 -6.46
C LYS A 55 5.27 -16.51 -5.91
N GLU A 56 6.34 -15.79 -6.23
CA GLU A 56 7.72 -16.18 -5.95
C GLU A 56 8.34 -15.36 -4.81
N SER A 57 7.51 -14.60 -4.09
CA SER A 57 8.00 -13.71 -3.05
C SER A 57 8.30 -14.47 -1.76
N GLU A 58 9.57 -14.40 -1.34
CA GLU A 58 10.06 -14.84 -0.02
C GLU A 58 10.35 -13.63 0.91
N ALA A 59 9.90 -12.42 0.53
CA ALA A 59 10.19 -11.19 1.24
C ALA A 59 9.42 -11.08 2.57
N GLU A 60 10.09 -10.62 3.63
CA GLU A 60 9.47 -10.39 4.95
C GLU A 60 8.42 -9.25 4.91
N LEU A 61 8.62 -8.27 4.02
CA LEU A 61 7.72 -7.15 3.77
C LEU A 61 7.44 -7.03 2.27
N VAL A 62 6.15 -7.05 1.92
CA VAL A 62 5.67 -6.95 0.54
C VAL A 62 4.81 -5.69 0.41
N LEU A 63 5.14 -4.85 -0.57
CA LEU A 63 4.39 -3.61 -0.86
C LEU A 63 3.64 -3.78 -2.18
N VAL A 64 2.33 -3.56 -2.15
CA VAL A 64 1.46 -3.75 -3.31
C VAL A 64 0.74 -2.44 -3.60
N ASP A 65 1.05 -1.81 -4.72
CA ASP A 65 0.47 -0.53 -5.15
C ASP A 65 0.00 -0.62 -6.62
N PRO A 66 -1.12 -1.30 -6.88
CA PRO A 66 -1.64 -1.43 -8.23
C PRO A 66 -2.55 -0.26 -8.57
N TYR A 67 -2.47 0.20 -9.82
CA TYR A 67 -3.18 1.39 -10.31
C TYR A 67 -4.72 1.29 -10.22
N ASP A 68 -5.28 0.07 -10.21
CA ASP A 68 -6.70 -0.21 -10.05
C ASP A 68 -6.98 -1.51 -9.25
N PHE A 69 -6.51 -1.57 -8.01
CA PHE A 69 -6.68 -2.74 -7.14
C PHE A 69 -8.13 -3.26 -7.08
N LEU A 70 -9.10 -2.34 -6.97
CA LEU A 70 -10.51 -2.69 -6.79
C LEU A 70 -11.16 -3.27 -8.06
N ALA A 71 -10.52 -3.19 -9.22
CA ALA A 71 -11.01 -3.84 -10.43
C ALA A 71 -10.73 -5.36 -10.44
N SER A 72 -9.63 -5.80 -9.81
CA SER A 72 -9.15 -7.19 -9.83
C SER A 72 -8.95 -7.81 -8.44
N TRP A 73 -9.48 -7.18 -7.39
CA TRP A 73 -9.23 -7.61 -6.01
C TRP A 73 -9.71 -9.04 -5.73
N GLU A 74 -10.80 -9.51 -6.37
CA GLU A 74 -11.31 -10.88 -6.16
C GLU A 74 -10.28 -11.94 -6.60
N GLU A 75 -9.44 -11.62 -7.59
CA GLU A 75 -8.38 -12.51 -8.10
C GLU A 75 -7.08 -12.37 -7.30
N ILE A 76 -6.73 -11.14 -6.90
CA ILE A 76 -5.46 -10.83 -6.25
C ILE A 76 -5.50 -11.11 -4.74
N LEU A 77 -6.62 -10.78 -4.07
CA LEU A 77 -6.73 -10.87 -2.60
C LEU A 77 -6.41 -12.27 -2.05
N PRO A 78 -6.90 -13.39 -2.63
CA PRO A 78 -6.56 -14.72 -2.13
C PRO A 78 -5.04 -14.96 -2.08
N ARG A 79 -4.29 -14.46 -3.07
CA ARG A 79 -2.83 -14.58 -3.12
C ARG A 79 -2.16 -13.76 -2.03
N LEU A 80 -2.63 -12.52 -1.83
CA LEU A 80 -2.11 -11.64 -0.78
C LEU A 80 -2.36 -12.21 0.61
N VAL A 81 -3.52 -12.83 0.83
CA VAL A 81 -3.87 -13.50 2.09
C VAL A 81 -2.99 -14.72 2.32
N GLU A 82 -2.71 -15.51 1.29
CA GLU A 82 -1.78 -16.64 1.41
C GLU A 82 -0.38 -16.15 1.76
N LEU A 83 0.11 -15.13 1.06
CA LEU A 83 1.42 -14.52 1.31
C LEU A 83 1.52 -13.91 2.71
N ALA A 84 0.43 -13.34 3.22
CA ALA A 84 0.35 -12.77 4.57
C ALA A 84 0.47 -13.81 5.70
N LYS A 85 0.48 -15.12 5.39
CA LYS A 85 0.75 -16.17 6.39
C LYS A 85 2.24 -16.25 6.77
N SER A 86 3.13 -15.90 5.84
CA SER A 86 4.59 -15.95 6.02
C SER A 86 5.26 -14.58 5.92
N SER A 87 4.55 -13.58 5.42
CA SER A 87 5.08 -12.23 5.16
C SER A 87 4.17 -11.16 5.75
N THR A 88 4.70 -9.95 5.91
CA THR A 88 3.90 -8.75 6.16
C THR A 88 3.55 -8.13 4.81
N VAL A 89 2.27 -8.02 4.47
CA VAL A 89 1.82 -7.47 3.18
C VAL A 89 1.13 -6.15 3.41
N LEU A 90 1.60 -5.09 2.74
CA LEU A 90 1.03 -3.76 2.81
C LEU A 90 0.47 -3.39 1.43
N VAL A 91 -0.84 -3.21 1.37
CA VAL A 91 -1.58 -2.94 0.14
C VAL A 91 -2.05 -1.50 0.14
N TYR A 92 -1.68 -0.74 -0.89
CA TYR A 92 -2.24 0.56 -1.18
C TYR A 92 -3.52 0.41 -2.00
N ILE A 93 -4.54 1.16 -1.59
CA ILE A 93 -5.86 1.18 -2.20
C ILE A 93 -6.23 2.63 -2.47
N TYR A 94 -6.39 2.96 -3.73
CA TYR A 94 -7.03 4.20 -4.12
C TYR A 94 -8.49 3.93 -4.47
N ASN A 95 -9.40 4.23 -3.53
CA ASN A 95 -10.81 4.25 -3.88
C ASN A 95 -11.10 5.56 -4.61
N ARG A 96 -11.05 5.50 -5.94
CA ARG A 96 -11.52 6.56 -6.82
C ARG A 96 -12.94 6.90 -6.41
N ALA A 97 -13.18 8.15 -6.01
CA ALA A 97 -14.50 8.62 -5.61
C ALA A 97 -15.53 8.05 -6.59
N PRO A 98 -16.53 7.31 -6.11
CA PRO A 98 -17.38 6.53 -6.99
C PRO A 98 -18.12 7.51 -7.91
N ARG A 99 -17.70 7.58 -9.17
CA ARG A 99 -18.46 8.25 -10.23
C ARG A 99 -19.74 7.48 -10.58
N GLY A 100 -20.02 6.37 -9.89
CA GLY A 100 -21.23 5.56 -9.98
C GLY A 100 -21.32 4.52 -8.85
N GLY A 101 -22.52 3.98 -8.61
CA GLY A 101 -22.78 3.08 -7.48
C GLY A 101 -22.04 1.74 -7.51
N GLN A 102 -21.46 1.34 -8.64
CA GLN A 102 -20.71 0.09 -8.76
C GLN A 102 -19.42 0.12 -7.94
N HIS A 103 -18.59 1.15 -8.07
CA HIS A 103 -17.32 1.25 -7.33
C HIS A 103 -17.52 1.28 -5.81
N THR A 104 -18.60 1.92 -5.33
CA THR A 104 -18.97 1.85 -3.90
C THR A 104 -19.31 0.43 -3.47
N ARG A 105 -20.07 -0.31 -4.29
CA ARG A 105 -20.41 -1.70 -4.00
C ARG A 105 -19.18 -2.59 -4.00
N ASP A 106 -18.27 -2.40 -4.94
CA ASP A 106 -17.02 -3.18 -5.03
C ASP A 106 -16.13 -2.94 -3.81
N TYR A 107 -15.94 -1.67 -3.42
CA TYR A 107 -15.22 -1.32 -2.20
C TYR A 107 -15.88 -1.92 -0.95
N ASN A 108 -17.19 -1.78 -0.79
CA ASN A 108 -17.89 -2.32 0.38
C ASN A 108 -17.81 -3.85 0.43
N ARG A 109 -17.89 -4.54 -0.72
CA ARG A 109 -17.72 -5.99 -0.81
C ARG A 109 -16.31 -6.41 -0.42
N PHE A 110 -15.31 -5.69 -0.93
CA PHE A 110 -13.91 -5.89 -0.56
C PHE A 110 -13.71 -5.73 0.95
N ARG A 111 -14.25 -4.67 1.57
CA ARG A 111 -14.17 -4.44 3.02
C ARG A 111 -14.83 -5.56 3.83
N ALA A 112 -16.04 -5.95 3.46
CA ALA A 112 -16.73 -7.06 4.12
C ALA A 112 -15.91 -8.36 4.01
N ARG A 113 -15.24 -8.59 2.89
CA ARG A 113 -14.36 -9.75 2.71
C ARG A 113 -13.12 -9.67 3.59
N LEU A 114 -12.49 -8.50 3.70
CA LEU A 114 -11.36 -8.27 4.61
C LEU A 114 -11.72 -8.51 6.08
N GLU A 115 -12.90 -8.06 6.51
CA GLU A 115 -13.39 -8.27 7.87
C GLU A 115 -13.60 -9.77 8.17
N GLN A 116 -14.17 -10.52 7.22
CA GLN A 116 -14.33 -11.97 7.34
C GLN A 116 -13.01 -12.72 7.47
N LEU A 117 -11.92 -12.20 6.88
CA LEU A 117 -10.61 -12.82 6.96
C LEU A 117 -9.94 -12.62 8.32
N GLY A 118 -10.31 -11.59 9.09
CA GLY A 118 -9.85 -11.36 10.47
C GLY A 118 -8.35 -11.03 10.64
N SER A 119 -7.55 -11.09 9.57
CA SER A 119 -6.11 -10.83 9.55
C SER A 119 -5.74 -9.52 8.83
N SER A 120 -6.70 -8.64 8.62
CA SER A 120 -6.51 -7.36 7.96
C SER A 120 -6.67 -6.19 8.92
N TYR A 121 -5.81 -5.18 8.77
CA TYR A 121 -5.83 -3.96 9.55
C TYR A 121 -5.73 -2.75 8.63
N ALA A 122 -6.60 -1.76 8.81
CA ALA A 122 -6.48 -0.49 8.11
C ALA A 122 -5.35 0.33 8.73
N ALA A 123 -4.16 0.29 8.13
CA ALA A 123 -2.97 0.94 8.64
C ALA A 123 -3.09 2.47 8.60
N GLY A 124 -3.81 3.01 7.62
CA GLY A 124 -4.10 4.43 7.52
C GLY A 124 -5.03 4.76 6.36
N ARG A 125 -5.78 5.88 6.49
CA ARG A 125 -6.71 6.36 5.46
C ARG A 125 -6.70 7.88 5.40
N ILE A 126 -6.57 8.42 4.20
CA ILE A 126 -6.52 9.87 3.93
C ILE A 126 -7.49 10.18 2.79
N GLY A 127 -8.31 11.22 2.95
CA GLY A 127 -9.20 11.71 1.89
C GLY A 127 -8.39 12.30 0.73
N SER A 128 -8.80 12.01 -0.50
CA SER A 128 -8.13 12.60 -1.68
C SER A 128 -8.56 14.05 -1.95
N ASP A 129 -9.66 14.50 -1.34
CA ASP A 129 -10.22 15.85 -1.42
C ASP A 129 -10.77 16.24 -0.02
N ILE A 130 -10.51 17.48 0.40
CA ILE A 130 -10.91 18.00 1.73
C ILE A 130 -12.37 18.47 1.77
N VAL A 131 -12.94 18.87 0.63
CA VAL A 131 -14.28 19.44 0.51
C VAL A 131 -15.32 18.33 0.40
N LEU A 132 -15.01 17.25 -0.32
CA LEU A 132 -15.88 16.07 -0.47
C LEU A 132 -15.04 14.78 -0.49
N PRO A 133 -14.76 14.15 0.67
CA PRO A 133 -13.95 12.94 0.75
C PRO A 133 -14.74 11.70 0.29
N ARG A 134 -15.17 11.72 -0.98
CA ARG A 134 -15.78 10.58 -1.67
C ARG A 134 -14.70 9.60 -2.15
N ALA A 135 -13.46 10.09 -2.31
CA ALA A 135 -12.26 9.33 -2.64
C ALA A 135 -11.31 9.27 -1.45
N PHE A 136 -10.58 8.18 -1.33
CA PHE A 136 -9.55 8.04 -0.30
C PHE A 136 -8.39 7.18 -0.78
N HIS A 137 -7.23 7.50 -0.23
CA HIS A 137 -6.05 6.65 -0.21
C HIS A 137 -6.07 5.86 1.10
N GLU A 138 -6.04 4.55 1.01
CA GLU A 138 -6.04 3.65 2.16
C GLU A 138 -4.87 2.69 2.06
N MET A 139 -4.21 2.44 3.19
CA MET A 139 -3.22 1.39 3.35
C MET A 139 -3.84 0.28 4.18
N VAL A 140 -3.85 -0.94 3.64
CA VAL A 140 -4.31 -2.13 4.34
C VAL A 140 -3.10 -3.02 4.62
N LEU A 141 -2.90 -3.33 5.89
CA LEU A 141 -1.91 -4.29 6.36
C LEU A 141 -2.57 -5.67 6.46
N LEU A 142 -2.01 -6.66 5.78
CA LEU A 142 -2.33 -8.07 5.96
C LEU A 142 -1.11 -8.72 6.60
N ALA A 143 -1.28 -9.24 7.81
CA ALA A 143 -0.18 -9.86 8.54
C ALA A 143 -0.71 -10.95 9.49
N PRO A 144 0.17 -11.82 10.01
CA PRO A 144 -0.23 -12.82 11.00
C PRO A 144 -0.87 -12.13 12.23
N PRO A 145 -1.85 -12.76 12.92
CA PRO A 145 -2.56 -12.14 14.05
C PRO A 145 -1.65 -11.64 15.18
N GLY A 146 -0.52 -12.31 15.42
CA GLY A 146 0.47 -11.88 16.41
C GLY A 146 1.17 -10.57 16.06
N VAL A 147 1.25 -10.22 14.77
CA VAL A 147 1.84 -8.96 14.29
C VAL A 147 0.80 -7.85 14.31
N THR A 148 -0.40 -8.10 13.79
CA THR A 148 -1.46 -7.08 13.71
C THR A 148 -1.86 -6.56 15.10
N GLY A 149 -2.01 -7.44 16.09
CA GLY A 149 -2.35 -7.04 17.46
C GLY A 149 -1.29 -6.17 18.14
N LEU A 150 0.00 -6.36 17.83
CA LEU A 150 1.09 -5.54 18.38
C LEU A 150 1.16 -4.16 17.72
N LEU A 151 0.79 -4.07 16.44
CA LEU A 151 0.92 -2.84 15.66
C LEU A 151 -0.31 -1.93 15.71
N GLU A 152 -1.48 -2.45 16.09
CA GLU A 152 -2.76 -1.72 16.05
C GLU A 152 -2.68 -0.35 16.74
N ASN A 153 -2.23 -0.30 18.00
CA ASN A 153 -2.16 0.95 18.75
C ASN A 153 -1.17 1.96 18.15
N GLU A 154 -0.03 1.47 17.66
CA GLU A 154 1.03 2.29 17.08
C GLU A 154 0.64 2.86 15.73
N LEU A 155 0.03 2.04 14.86
CA LEU A 155 -0.48 2.47 13.57
C LEU A 155 -1.66 3.45 13.73
N ALA A 156 -2.58 3.18 14.65
CA ALA A 156 -3.67 4.11 14.94
C ALA A 156 -3.15 5.47 15.44
N ARG A 157 -2.13 5.46 16.28
CA ARG A 157 -1.46 6.68 16.77
C ARG A 157 -0.78 7.44 15.63
N ALA A 158 0.02 6.76 14.81
CA ALA A 158 0.73 7.34 13.69
C ALA A 158 -0.25 7.95 12.66
N THR A 159 -1.34 7.25 12.35
CA THR A 159 -2.38 7.73 11.43
C THR A 159 -3.09 8.98 11.97
N ARG A 160 -3.43 9.03 13.26
CA ARG A 160 -3.99 10.25 13.87
C ARG A 160 -3.01 11.42 13.83
N GLN A 161 -1.74 11.18 14.13
CA GLN A 161 -0.71 12.22 14.08
C GLN A 161 -0.49 12.74 12.65
N LEU A 162 -0.50 11.85 11.65
CA LEU A 162 -0.38 12.22 10.25
C LEU A 162 -1.58 13.05 9.80
N ALA A 163 -2.81 12.59 10.09
CA ALA A 163 -4.03 13.32 9.77
C ALA A 163 -4.04 14.73 10.39
N CYS A 164 -3.64 14.84 11.67
CA CYS A 164 -3.50 16.12 12.36
C CYS A 164 -2.47 17.03 11.67
N LYS A 165 -1.27 16.51 11.39
CA LYS A 165 -0.22 17.26 10.69
C LYS A 165 -0.69 17.76 9.32
N MET A 166 -1.29 16.88 8.52
CA MET A 166 -1.79 17.24 7.18
C MET A 166 -2.88 18.32 7.23
N SER A 167 -3.78 18.25 8.21
CA SER A 167 -4.78 19.28 8.47
C SER A 167 -4.12 20.61 8.86
N THR A 168 -3.24 20.61 9.85
CA THR A 168 -2.56 21.82 10.34
C THR A 168 -1.61 22.47 9.34
N ALA A 169 -1.02 21.69 8.43
CA ALA A 169 -0.09 22.19 7.42
C ALA A 169 -0.81 22.83 6.21
N GLY A 170 -2.15 22.84 6.19
CA GLY A 170 -2.93 23.35 5.07
C GLY A 170 -2.62 22.59 3.77
N CYS A 171 -2.21 21.32 3.85
CA CYS A 171 -1.83 20.51 2.69
C CYS A 171 -2.94 20.42 1.65
N PHE A 172 -4.19 20.62 2.08
CA PHE A 172 -5.38 20.60 1.24
C PHE A 172 -6.01 21.98 1.01
N GLU A 173 -5.47 23.03 1.63
CA GLU A 173 -6.00 24.40 1.56
C GLU A 173 -5.27 25.27 0.54
N ARG A 174 -4.22 24.76 -0.13
CA ARG A 174 -3.64 25.40 -1.33
C ARG A 174 -4.52 25.16 -2.56
N GLY A 175 -5.78 25.53 -2.46
CA GLY A 175 -6.61 25.88 -3.60
C GLY A 175 -6.65 27.40 -3.67
N GLY A 176 -5.93 27.99 -4.62
CA GLY A 176 -6.15 29.38 -4.99
C GLY A 176 -5.35 29.76 -6.23
N PRO A 177 -5.84 30.67 -7.07
CA PRO A 177 -7.17 31.28 -7.13
C PRO A 177 -8.16 30.52 -8.04
#